data_AF-A0A1A7C685-F1
#
_entry.id   AF-A0A1A7C685-F1
#
_cell.length_a   1.000
_cell.length_b   1.000
_cell.length_c   1.000
_cell.angle_alpha   90.00
_cell.angle_beta   90.00
_cell.angle_gamma   90.00
#
_symmetry.space_group_name_H-M   'P 1'
#
loop_
_entity.id
_entity.type
_entity.pdbx_description
1 polymer ?
#
loop_
_entity_poly.entity_id
_entity_poly.type
_entity_poly.pdbx_seq_one_letter_code
_entity_poly.pdbx_strand_id
1 'polypeptide(L)' 'MAILLMFMFLFALATCFLASRRGRHGGLWFGIGLLLGPFALLAVAALPPVPPAG' A
#
# COMPACT_ATOMS: atom_id res chain seq x y z
N MET A 1 5.70 12.17 -19.34
CA MET A 1 6.30 11.07 -18.54
C MET A 1 6.22 11.32 -17.03
N ALA A 2 6.56 12.51 -16.52
CA ALA A 2 6.56 12.82 -15.08
C ALA A 2 5.21 12.59 -14.34
N ILE A 3 4.09 12.86 -15.01
CA ILE A 3 2.74 12.70 -14.41
C ILE A 3 2.46 11.23 -14.04
N LEU A 4 2.82 10.28 -14.91
CA LEU A 4 2.65 8.84 -14.63
C LEU A 4 3.48 8.40 -13.43
N LEU A 5 4.70 8.93 -13.30
CA LEU A 5 5.57 8.66 -12.15
C LEU A 5 5.00 9.23 -10.85
N MET A 6 4.45 10.45 -10.88
CA MET A 6 3.76 11.02 -9.73
C MET A 6 2.57 10.15 -9.30
N PHE A 7 1.74 9.68 -10.24
CA PHE A 7 0.61 8.81 -9.93
C PHE A 7 1.05 7.46 -9.35
N MET A 8 2.07 6.81 -9.91
CA MET A 8 2.63 5.58 -9.34
C MET A 8 3.19 5.79 -7.93
N PHE A 9 3.88 6.90 -7.70
CA PHE A 9 4.43 7.24 -6.39
C PHE A 9 3.33 7.51 -5.36
N LEU A 10 2.27 8.24 -5.76
CA LEU A 10 1.10 8.48 -4.91
C LEU A 10 0.39 7.17 -4.55
N PHE A 11 0.26 6.25 -5.52
CA PHE A 11 -0.35 4.93 -5.30
C PHE A 11 0.49 4.07 -4.36
N ALA A 12 1.81 4.07 -4.51
CA ALA A 12 2.72 3.35 -3.61
C ALA A 12 2.66 3.91 -2.19
N LEU A 13 2.62 5.24 -2.04
CA LEU A 13 2.43 5.91 -0.76
C LEU A 13 1.08 5.58 -0.13
N ALA A 14 0.00 5.60 -0.90
CA ALA A 14 -1.33 5.25 -0.42
C ALA A 14 -1.40 3.78 0.03
N THR A 15 -0.77 2.86 -0.72
CA THR A 15 -0.66 1.43 -0.33
C THR A 15 0.08 1.29 1.00
N CYS A 16 1.22 1.98 1.15
CA CYS A 16 2.03 1.95 2.36
C CYS A 16 1.29 2.55 3.56
N PHE A 17 0.65 3.70 3.38
CA PHE A 17 -0.11 4.37 4.44
C PHE A 17 -1.31 3.53 4.89
N LEU A 18 -2.03 2.93 3.94
CA LEU A 18 -3.17 2.06 4.23
C LEU A 18 -2.73 0.76 4.92
N ALA A 19 -1.61 0.17 4.50
CA ALA A 19 -1.05 -1.03 5.15
C ALA A 19 -0.54 -0.73 6.57
N SER A 20 0.14 0.40 6.76
CA SER A 20 0.63 0.86 8.06
C SER A 20 -0.53 1.14 9.03
N ARG A 21 -1.62 1.73 8.54
CA ARG A 21 -2.86 1.91 9.34
C ARG A 21 -3.58 0.60 9.68
N ARG A 22 -3.39 -0.46 8.89
CA ARG A 22 -4.00 -1.79 9.14
C ARG A 22 -3.16 -2.68 10.06
N GLY A 23 -2.13 -2.14 10.73
CA GLY A 23 -1.29 -2.89 11.68
C GLY A 23 -0.35 -3.91 11.03
N ARG A 24 -0.15 -3.82 9.71
CA ARG A 24 0.78 -4.69 8.96
C ARG A 24 2.09 -3.95 8.70
N HIS A 25 3.15 -4.71 8.43
CA HIS A 25 4.45 -4.16 8.04
C HIS A 25 4.34 -3.27 6.78
N GLY A 26 4.18 -1.95 6.99
CA GLY A 26 4.00 -0.97 5.93
C GLY A 26 5.15 -0.96 4.92
N GLY A 27 6.38 -1.21 5.37
CA GLY A 27 7.54 -1.33 4.48
C GLY A 27 7.48 -2.51 3.51
N LEU A 28 6.91 -3.64 3.93
CA LEU A 28 6.77 -4.84 3.10
C LEU A 28 5.68 -4.64 2.03
N TRP A 29 4.58 -3.99 2.42
CA TRP A 29 3.50 -3.61 1.50
C TRP A 29 3.84 -2.43 0.60
N PHE A 30 4.76 -1.55 1.00
CA PHE A 30 5.31 -0.51 0.13
C PHE A 30 6.10 -1.12 -1.04
N GLY A 31 6.94 -2.12 -0.76
CA GLY A 31 7.65 -2.87 -1.81
C GLY A 31 6.69 -3.56 -2.78
N ILE A 32 5.65 -4.23 -2.26
CA ILE A 32 4.60 -4.84 -3.07
C ILE A 32 3.80 -3.77 -3.84
N GLY A 33 3.53 -2.61 -3.23
CA GLY A 33 2.89 -1.45 -3.84
C GLY A 33 3.67 -0.87 -5.01
N LEU A 34 4.99 -0.81 -4.90
CA LEU A 34 5.86 -0.32 -5.96
C LEU A 34 5.91 -1.31 -7.14
N LEU A 35 5.86 -2.61 -6.86
CA LEU A 35 5.94 -3.68 -7.87
C LEU A 35 4.61 -3.96 -8.57
N LEU A 36 3.51 -4.02 -7.81
CA LEU A 36 2.17 -4.38 -8.28
C LEU A 36 1.31 -3.14 -8.62
N GLY A 37 1.75 -1.94 -8.21
CA GLY A 37 1.06 -0.68 -8.45
C GLY A 37 -0.37 -0.68 -7.89
N PRO A 38 -1.40 -0.43 -8.72
CA PRO A 38 -2.78 -0.29 -8.24
C PRO A 38 -3.38 -1.56 -7.62
N PHE A 39 -2.89 -2.73 -8.03
CA PHE A 39 -3.37 -4.01 -7.51
C PHE A 39 -2.97 -4.24 -6.05
N ALA A 40 -1.82 -3.71 -5.63
CA ALA A 40 -1.44 -3.78 -4.23
C ALA A 40 -2.37 -2.92 -3.37
N LEU A 41 -2.76 -1.74 -3.84
CA LEU A 41 -3.72 -0.89 -3.14
C LEU A 41 -5.06 -1.60 -2.98
N LEU A 42 -5.55 -2.26 -4.04
CA LEU A 42 -6.76 -3.10 -3.99
C LEU A 42 -6.63 -4.29 -3.03
N ALA A 43 -5.49 -4.96 -3.03
CA ALA A 43 -5.23 -6.08 -2.13
C ALA A 43 -5.17 -5.63 -0.66
N VAL A 44 -4.49 -4.52 -0.34
CA VAL A 44 -4.54 -3.92 1.01
C VAL A 44 -5.97 -3.54 1.37
N ALA A 45 -6.71 -2.92 0.45
CA ALA A 45 -8.07 -2.48 0.69
C ALA A 45 -9.03 -3.64 0.97
N ALA A 46 -8.87 -4.77 0.27
CA ALA A 46 -9.67 -5.98 0.46
C ALA A 46 -9.29 -6.77 1.74
N LEU A 47 -8.06 -6.64 2.21
CA LEU A 47 -7.54 -7.43 3.32
C LEU A 47 -7.92 -6.84 4.69
N PRO A 48 -8.73 -7.49 5.52
CA PRO A 48 -9.22 -6.92 6.77
C PRO A 48 -8.09 -6.39 7.68
N PRO A 49 -8.30 -5.27 8.39
CA PRO A 49 -7.31 -4.72 9.31
C PRO A 49 -6.90 -5.82 10.29
N VAL A 50 -5.59 -6.01 10.49
CA VAL A 50 -5.12 -6.96 11.48
C VAL A 50 -5.46 -6.33 12.84
N PRO A 51 -6.29 -6.98 13.67
CA PRO A 51 -6.59 -6.46 14.99
C PRO A 51 -5.28 -6.31 15.75
N PRO A 52 -5.05 -5.19 16.45
CA PRO A 52 -3.91 -5.07 17.35
C PRO A 52 -3.97 -6.25 18.32
N ALA A 53 -2.92 -7.05 18.36
CA ALA A 53 -2.82 -8.13 19.31
C ALA A 53 -2.61 -7.53 20.70
N GLY A 54 -3.71 -7.27 21.41
CA GLY A 54 -3.77 -6.98 22.85
C GLY A 54 -3.15 -5.66 23.28
#